data_AF-H5XX35-F1
#
_entry.id   AF-H5XX35-F1
#
_cell.length_a   1.000
_cell.length_b   1.000
_cell.length_c   1.000
_cell.angle_alpha   90.00
_cell.angle_beta   90.00
_cell.angle_gamma   90.00
#
_symmetry.space_group_name_H-M   'P 1'
#
loop_
_entity.id
_entity.type
_entity.pdbx_description
1 polymer ?
#
loop_
_entity_poly.entity_id
_entity_poly.type
_entity_poly.pdbx_seq_one_letter_code
_entity_poly.pdbx_strand_id
1 'polypeptide(L)'
;MTENGFIQKIKDGYFEELTIELEELKKMLKEVMPVEGYVDSEMFEEDGVITFVLKDYYNEDKWDVADLLCKLTVNSEGIIQVVEHDLPQLFNDKNKKISLFLSSLVGKRLNYKVKDDAIDPLEPVVDYLYDETKGS
;
A
#
# COMPACT_ATOMS: atom_id res chain seq x y z
N MET A 1 -33.86 1.69 -1.82
CA MET A 1 -32.46 2.12 -2.01
C MET A 1 -31.63 1.30 -1.05
N THR A 2 -30.76 0.42 -1.55
CA THR A 2 -29.85 -0.38 -0.73
C THR A 2 -28.73 0.53 -0.24
N GLU A 3 -28.60 0.73 1.07
CA GLU A 3 -27.48 1.46 1.65
C GLU A 3 -26.17 0.81 1.21
N ASN A 4 -25.32 1.60 0.55
CA ASN A 4 -24.05 1.14 0.04
C ASN A 4 -23.07 1.10 1.22
N GLY A 5 -22.97 -0.05 1.89
CA GLY A 5 -22.19 -0.21 3.11
C GLY A 5 -20.73 0.26 3.02
N PHE A 6 -20.16 0.33 1.81
CA PHE A 6 -18.86 0.93 1.54
C PHE A 6 -18.81 2.45 1.83
N ILE A 7 -19.81 3.21 1.37
CA ILE A 7 -19.89 4.66 1.61
C ILE A 7 -20.09 4.93 3.10
N GLN A 8 -20.85 4.07 3.76
CA GLN A 8 -21.07 4.17 5.20
C GLN A 8 -19.75 3.93 5.97
N LYS A 9 -18.95 2.91 5.62
CA LYS A 9 -17.61 2.69 6.21
C LYS A 9 -16.62 3.82 5.97
N ILE A 10 -16.60 4.42 4.77
CA ILE A 10 -15.74 5.60 4.50
C ILE A 10 -16.20 6.79 5.33
N LYS A 11 -17.51 7.03 5.40
CA LYS A 11 -18.09 8.12 6.16
C LYS A 11 -17.83 7.96 7.66
N ASP A 12 -18.09 6.78 8.20
CA ASP A 12 -17.86 6.46 9.60
C ASP A 12 -16.35 6.51 9.91
N GLY A 13 -15.50 5.99 9.02
CA GLY A 13 -14.05 6.09 9.14
C GLY A 13 -13.50 7.52 9.02
N TYR A 14 -14.16 8.45 8.32
CA TYR A 14 -13.74 9.86 8.30
C TYR A 14 -13.94 10.53 9.68
N PHE A 15 -14.87 10.03 10.51
CA PHE A 15 -15.25 10.65 11.78
C PHE A 15 -14.92 9.81 13.03
N GLU A 16 -14.66 8.50 12.91
CA GLU A 16 -14.25 7.62 14.00
C GLU A 16 -12.83 7.07 13.80
N GLU A 17 -12.13 7.00 14.94
CA GLU A 17 -10.73 6.63 15.18
C GLU A 17 -9.69 7.07 14.12
N LEU A 18 -8.91 8.06 14.56
CA LEU A 18 -7.90 8.79 13.81
C LEU A 18 -6.64 7.97 13.49
N THR A 19 -6.58 6.66 13.77
CA THR A 19 -5.36 5.85 13.59
C THR A 19 -5.62 4.60 12.76
N ILE A 20 -4.75 4.33 11.78
CA ILE A 20 -4.77 3.13 10.93
C ILE A 20 -3.41 2.43 10.98
N GLU A 21 -3.40 1.10 11.08
CA GLU A 21 -2.16 0.32 10.99
C GLU A 21 -1.72 0.15 9.54
N LEU A 22 -0.41 0.15 9.27
CA LEU A 22 0.11 0.00 7.90
C LEU A 22 -0.39 -1.28 7.20
N GLU A 23 -0.41 -2.40 7.93
CA GLU A 23 -0.88 -3.69 7.39
C GLU A 23 -2.41 -3.71 7.16
N GLU A 24 -3.17 -2.96 7.96
CA GLU A 24 -4.60 -2.76 7.71
C GLU A 24 -4.82 -1.92 6.45
N LEU A 25 -4.03 -0.86 6.27
CA LEU A 25 -4.08 -0.03 5.07
C LEU A 25 -3.77 -0.83 3.80
N LYS A 26 -2.75 -1.70 3.82
CA LYS A 26 -2.43 -2.61 2.70
C LYS A 26 -3.62 -3.51 2.35
N LYS A 27 -4.33 -4.06 3.34
CA LYS A 27 -5.55 -4.87 3.13
C LYS A 27 -6.68 -4.04 2.53
N MET A 28 -6.92 -2.84 3.05
CA MET A 28 -7.96 -1.94 2.50
C MET A 28 -7.67 -1.56 1.04
N LEU A 29 -6.41 -1.29 0.69
CA LEU A 29 -6.00 -1.02 -0.69
C LEU A 29 -6.29 -2.21 -1.60
N LYS A 30 -5.98 -3.43 -1.16
CA LYS A 30 -6.30 -4.67 -1.90
C LYS A 30 -7.81 -4.87 -2.12
N GLU A 31 -8.66 -4.40 -1.20
CA GLU A 31 -10.12 -4.48 -1.36
C GLU A 31 -10.69 -3.41 -2.30
N VAL A 32 -10.05 -2.25 -2.35
CA VAL A 32 -10.58 -1.05 -3.05
C VAL A 32 -10.02 -0.91 -4.46
N MET A 33 -8.76 -1.30 -4.66
CA MET A 33 -8.03 -1.15 -5.91
C MET A 33 -7.95 -2.48 -6.67
N PRO A 34 -7.80 -2.45 -8.01
CA PRO A 34 -7.61 -3.66 -8.81
C PRO A 34 -6.18 -4.21 -8.64
N VAL A 35 -5.89 -4.77 -7.47
CA VAL A 35 -4.61 -5.39 -7.14
C VAL A 35 -4.55 -6.79 -7.76
N GLU A 36 -3.55 -7.06 -8.57
CA GLU A 36 -3.32 -8.34 -9.24
C GLU A 36 -2.47 -9.28 -8.38
N GLY A 37 -1.53 -8.74 -7.60
CA GLY A 37 -0.65 -9.52 -6.72
C GLY A 37 -0.83 -9.23 -5.24
N TYR A 38 0.23 -8.74 -4.61
CA TYR A 38 0.25 -8.36 -3.21
C TYR A 38 0.70 -6.92 -3.02
N VAL A 39 0.13 -6.26 -2.01
CA VAL A 39 0.46 -4.88 -1.69
C VAL A 39 1.62 -4.87 -0.70
N ASP A 40 2.69 -4.14 -1.04
CA ASP A 40 3.76 -3.83 -0.09
C ASP A 40 4.18 -2.37 -0.18
N SER A 41 5.04 -1.93 0.74
CA SER A 41 5.41 -0.52 0.90
C SER A 41 6.91 -0.32 1.06
N GLU A 42 7.46 0.61 0.30
CA GLU A 42 8.79 1.18 0.56
C GLU A 42 8.65 2.39 1.49
N MET A 43 9.55 2.54 2.45
CA MET A 43 9.56 3.64 3.42
C MET A 43 10.85 4.46 3.29
N PHE A 44 10.69 5.78 3.20
CA PHE A 44 11.80 6.74 3.12
C PHE A 44 11.62 7.81 4.19
N GLU A 45 12.68 8.18 4.88
CA GLU A 45 12.66 9.28 5.86
C GLU A 45 13.67 10.35 5.43
N GLU A 46 13.20 11.57 5.23
CA GLU A 46 14.02 12.73 4.85
C GLU A 46 13.48 13.97 5.57
N ASP A 47 14.35 14.73 6.23
CA ASP A 47 14.01 15.97 6.96
C ASP A 47 12.83 15.84 7.96
N GLY A 48 12.69 14.67 8.61
CA GLY A 48 11.61 14.39 9.57
C GLY A 48 10.23 14.15 8.93
N VAL A 49 10.20 14.01 7.60
CA VAL A 49 9.03 13.61 6.82
C VAL A 49 9.23 12.16 6.39
N ILE A 50 8.20 11.35 6.60
CA ILE A 50 8.23 9.94 6.24
C ILE A 50 7.32 9.72 5.04
N THR A 51 7.88 9.10 4.01
CA THR A 51 7.19 8.79 2.77
C THR A 51 6.98 7.29 2.67
N PHE A 52 5.72 6.87 2.46
CA PHE A 52 5.38 5.50 2.12
C PHE A 52 5.01 5.42 0.64
N VAL A 53 5.64 4.52 -0.11
CA VAL A 53 5.27 4.23 -1.50
C VAL A 53 4.64 2.84 -1.52
N LEU A 54 3.31 2.79 -1.67
CA LEU A 54 2.56 1.53 -1.72
C LEU A 54 2.43 1.07 -3.16
N LYS A 55 2.83 -0.18 -3.41
CA LYS A 55 2.85 -0.78 -4.75
C LYS A 55 2.16 -2.14 -4.74
N ASP A 56 1.58 -2.49 -5.88
CA ASP A 56 1.14 -3.84 -6.19
C ASP A 56 2.27 -4.60 -6.86
N TYR A 57 2.78 -5.63 -6.19
CA TYR A 57 3.82 -6.50 -6.70
C TYR A 57 3.19 -7.77 -7.27
N TYR A 58 3.44 -8.02 -8.56
CA TYR A 58 3.02 -9.23 -9.24
C TYR A 58 4.10 -9.71 -10.22
N ASN A 59 4.06 -11.01 -10.53
CA ASN A 59 5.02 -11.64 -11.42
C ASN A 59 4.33 -11.95 -12.74
N GLU A 60 4.56 -11.11 -13.74
CA GLU A 60 4.25 -11.44 -15.13
C GLU A 60 5.46 -12.16 -15.72
N ASP A 61 5.32 -13.47 -15.96
CA ASP A 61 6.21 -14.29 -16.81
C ASP A 61 7.71 -13.93 -16.75
N LYS A 62 8.26 -13.86 -15.52
CA LYS A 62 9.70 -13.70 -15.17
C LYS A 62 10.23 -12.27 -14.97
N TRP A 63 9.37 -11.26 -14.83
CA TRP A 63 9.78 -9.92 -14.41
C TRP A 63 8.97 -9.51 -13.18
N ASP A 64 9.65 -9.11 -12.10
CA ASP A 64 8.98 -8.51 -10.94
C ASP A 64 8.51 -7.12 -11.35
N VAL A 65 7.20 -6.98 -11.58
CA VAL A 65 6.56 -5.71 -11.94
C VAL A 65 5.89 -5.16 -10.68
N ALA A 66 6.09 -3.87 -10.45
CA ALA A 66 5.50 -3.16 -9.31
C ALA A 66 4.75 -1.93 -9.81
N ASP A 67 3.42 -1.96 -9.68
CA ASP A 67 2.56 -0.84 -10.07
C ASP A 67 2.28 0.07 -8.87
N LEU A 68 2.42 1.38 -9.05
CA LEU A 68 2.15 2.35 -8.00
C LEU A 68 0.66 2.36 -7.65
N LEU A 69 0.34 2.17 -6.37
CA LEU A 69 -1.03 2.33 -5.87
C LEU A 69 -1.24 3.75 -5.35
N CYS A 70 -0.41 4.15 -4.40
CA CYS A 70 -0.37 5.51 -3.89
C CYS A 70 0.93 5.79 -3.13
N LYS A 71 1.22 7.07 -2.94
CA LYS A 71 2.31 7.54 -2.10
C LYS A 71 1.75 8.42 -0.98
N LEU A 72 2.15 8.15 0.25
CA LEU A 72 1.73 8.86 1.44
C LEU A 72 2.90 9.68 1.96
N THR A 73 2.65 10.94 2.28
CA THR A 73 3.60 11.77 3.03
C THR A 73 3.06 11.93 4.44
N VAL A 74 3.87 11.58 5.44
CA VAL A 74 3.52 11.49 6.85
C VAL A 74 4.44 12.42 7.64
N ASN A 75 3.87 13.22 8.54
CA ASN A 75 4.66 14.10 9.40
C ASN A 75 5.25 13.34 10.61
N SER A 76 6.04 14.03 11.42
CA SER A 76 6.66 13.47 12.63
C SER A 76 5.69 12.94 13.69
N GLU A 77 4.40 13.30 13.63
CA GLU A 77 3.35 12.79 14.52
C GLU A 77 2.63 11.55 13.97
N GLY A 78 3.09 11.05 12.82
CA GLY A 78 2.48 9.95 12.10
C GLY A 78 1.24 10.35 11.32
N ILE A 79 0.94 11.64 11.13
CA ILE A 79 -0.28 12.09 10.42
C ILE A 79 -0.01 12.19 8.92
N ILE A 80 -0.86 11.54 8.12
CA ILE A 80 -0.85 11.59 6.65
C ILE A 80 -1.24 13.01 6.20
N GLN A 81 -0.29 13.71 5.59
CA GLN A 81 -0.46 15.06 5.05
C GLN A 81 -0.88 15.06 3.58
N VAL A 82 -0.30 14.15 2.79
CA VAL A 82 -0.47 14.11 1.34
C VAL A 82 -0.68 12.66 0.90
N VAL A 83 -1.59 12.47 -0.05
CA VAL A 83 -1.82 11.22 -0.76
C VAL A 83 -1.68 11.50 -2.26
N GLU A 84 -0.64 10.98 -2.88
CA GLU A 84 -0.39 11.05 -4.32
C GLU A 84 -0.81 9.73 -4.97
N HIS A 85 -1.44 9.79 -6.15
CA HIS A 85 -1.86 8.62 -6.92
C HIS A 85 -1.83 8.93 -8.41
N ASP A 86 -1.77 7.91 -9.25
CA ASP A 86 -1.72 8.02 -10.72
C ASP A 86 -3.06 7.70 -11.41
N LEU A 87 -4.14 7.52 -10.63
CA LEU A 87 -5.46 7.17 -11.17
C LEU A 87 -5.88 8.07 -12.36
N PRO A 88 -6.36 7.48 -13.46
CA PRO A 88 -6.84 8.23 -14.61
C PRO A 88 -7.97 9.20 -14.21
N GLN A 89 -7.98 10.40 -14.81
CA GLN A 89 -8.99 11.45 -14.56
C GLN A 89 -10.44 11.08 -14.98
N LEU A 90 -10.68 9.85 -15.42
CA LEU A 90 -11.98 9.34 -15.81
C LEU A 90 -12.74 8.85 -14.57
N PHE A 91 -13.72 9.62 -14.10
CA PHE A 91 -14.57 9.26 -12.95
C PHE A 91 -15.67 8.25 -13.33
N ASN A 92 -15.29 7.00 -13.61
CA ASN A 92 -16.21 5.88 -13.55
C ASN A 92 -16.50 5.49 -12.08
N ASP A 93 -17.50 4.65 -11.82
CA ASP A 93 -17.90 4.34 -10.44
C ASP A 93 -16.82 3.62 -9.63
N LYS A 94 -15.88 2.91 -10.28
CA LYS A 94 -14.71 2.33 -9.61
C LYS A 94 -13.74 3.43 -9.17
N ASN A 95 -13.35 4.30 -10.09
CA ASN A 95 -12.39 5.39 -9.82
C ASN A 95 -12.91 6.38 -8.77
N LYS A 96 -14.24 6.65 -8.74
CA LYS A 96 -14.86 7.46 -7.67
C LYS A 96 -14.65 6.84 -6.29
N LYS A 97 -14.84 5.52 -6.14
CA LYS A 97 -14.66 4.83 -4.86
C LYS A 97 -13.22 4.88 -4.39
N ILE A 98 -12.27 4.64 -5.29
CA ILE A 98 -10.84 4.69 -4.99
C ILE A 98 -10.45 6.12 -4.58
N SER A 99 -10.88 7.13 -5.35
CA SER A 99 -10.59 8.54 -5.05
C SER A 99 -11.16 8.97 -3.69
N LEU A 100 -12.39 8.57 -3.35
CA LEU A 100 -13.00 8.86 -2.05
C LEU A 100 -12.22 8.20 -0.90
N PHE A 101 -11.83 6.94 -1.07
CA PHE A 101 -11.01 6.23 -0.09
C PHE A 101 -9.65 6.90 0.12
N LEU A 102 -8.91 7.18 -0.95
CA LEU A 102 -7.60 7.83 -0.88
C LEU A 102 -7.70 9.22 -0.25
N SER A 103 -8.72 10.00 -0.63
CA SER A 103 -8.97 11.32 -0.04
C SER A 103 -9.26 11.25 1.46
N SER A 104 -9.92 10.19 1.93
CA SER A 104 -10.23 10.00 3.35
C SER A 104 -9.02 9.65 4.23
N LEU A 105 -7.88 9.30 3.62
CA LEU A 105 -6.66 8.97 4.37
C LEU A 105 -5.97 10.22 4.91
N VAL A 106 -6.13 11.37 4.25
CA VAL A 106 -5.54 12.64 4.69
C VAL A 106 -6.07 13.00 6.08
N GLY A 107 -5.15 13.32 6.99
CA GLY A 107 -5.47 13.64 8.39
C GLY A 107 -5.56 12.43 9.32
N LYS A 108 -5.54 11.19 8.80
CA LYS A 108 -5.39 9.99 9.63
C LYS A 108 -3.95 9.82 10.07
N ARG A 109 -3.76 9.31 11.29
CA ARG A 109 -2.50 8.84 11.84
C ARG A 109 -2.21 7.44 11.32
N LEU A 110 -1.06 7.24 10.70
CA LEU A 110 -0.55 5.94 10.31
C LEU A 110 0.31 5.39 11.46
N ASN A 111 -0.07 4.25 12.02
CA ASN A 111 0.76 3.49 12.94
C ASN A 111 1.57 2.46 12.14
N TYR A 112 2.83 2.80 11.90
CA TYR A 112 3.75 1.99 11.08
C TYR A 112 4.97 1.53 11.86
N LYS A 113 4.97 1.65 13.21
CA LYS A 113 6.14 1.33 14.06
C LYS A 113 6.77 0.03 13.56
N VAL A 114 7.92 0.20 12.93
CA VAL A 114 8.72 -0.83 12.32
C VAL A 114 8.96 -1.86 13.42
N LYS A 115 8.53 -3.10 13.21
CA LYS A 115 9.10 -4.18 14.01
C LYS A 115 10.57 -4.21 13.61
N ASP A 116 11.44 -3.73 14.49
CA ASP A 116 12.89 -4.01 14.48
C ASP A 116 13.15 -5.51 14.73
N ASP A 117 12.48 -6.38 13.98
CA ASP A 117 12.87 -7.77 13.87
C ASP A 117 13.64 -7.85 12.55
N ALA A 118 14.96 -7.93 12.70
CA ALA A 118 15.93 -8.15 11.63
C ALA A 118 15.44 -9.24 10.66
N ILE A 119 14.90 -8.83 9.52
CA ILE A 119 14.80 -9.66 8.34
C ILE A 119 15.73 -9.02 7.34
N ASP A 120 16.92 -9.61 7.24
CA ASP A 120 17.90 -9.34 6.19
C ASP A 120 17.19 -9.49 4.83
N PRO A 121 17.07 -8.45 3.99
CA PRO A 121 16.32 -8.51 2.74
C PRO A 121 17.06 -9.29 1.63
N LEU A 122 17.97 -10.20 2.01
CA LEU A 122 18.87 -10.90 1.09
C LEU A 122 18.89 -12.42 1.31
N GLU A 123 17.77 -13.06 1.66
CA GLU A 123 17.61 -14.47 1.30
C GLU A 123 16.99 -14.56 -0.10
N PRO A 124 17.79 -14.77 -1.17
CA PRO A 124 17.25 -15.02 -2.49
C PRO A 124 16.42 -16.30 -2.46
N VAL A 125 15.13 -16.18 -2.78
CA VAL A 125 14.26 -17.32 -3.12
C VAL A 125 14.65 -17.81 -4.51
N VAL A 126 15.83 -18.44 -4.65
CA VAL A 126 16.18 -19.18 -5.86
C VAL A 126 17.03 -20.37 -5.46
N ASP A 127 16.38 -21.50 -5.19
CA ASP A 127 17.09 -22.76 -4.98
C ASP A 127 16.47 -23.90 -5.80
N TYR A 128 16.02 -23.60 -7.02
CA TYR A 128 15.80 -24.63 -8.03
C TYR A 128 16.03 -24.00 -9.39
N LEU A 129 17.20 -24.24 -9.99
CA LEU A 129 17.41 -24.48 -11.43
C LEU A 129 18.91 -24.36 -11.76
N TYR A 130 19.51 -25.51 -12.11
CA TYR A 130 20.79 -25.70 -12.82
C TYR A 130 22.10 -25.48 -12.01
N ASP A 131 23.15 -26.30 -12.06
CA ASP A 131 23.41 -27.61 -12.69
C ASP A 131 24.85 -28.04 -12.27
N GLU A 132 25.22 -29.29 -12.55
CA GLU A 132 26.60 -29.79 -12.74
C GLU A 132 27.63 -29.74 -11.58
N THR A 133 27.67 -30.81 -10.78
CA THR A 133 28.95 -31.49 -10.50
C THR A 133 28.87 -32.85 -11.20
N LYS A 134 29.48 -33.09 -12.37
CA LYS A 134 30.93 -33.11 -12.65
C LYS A 134 31.73 -33.70 -11.49
N GLY A 135 31.77 -35.04 -11.48
CA GLY A 135 33.01 -35.83 -11.50
C GLY A 135 33.85 -35.89 -10.24
N SER A 136 33.86 -37.05 -9.58
CA SER A 136 34.96 -38.02 -9.64
C SER A 136 34.51 -39.37 -9.09
#